data_AF-F9UIP9-F1
#
_entry.id   AF-F9UIP9-F1
#
_cell.length_a   1.000
_cell.length_b   1.000
_cell.length_c   1.000
_cell.angle_alpha   90.00
_cell.angle_beta   90.00
_cell.angle_gamma   90.00
#
_symmetry.space_group_name_H-M   'P 1'
#
loop_
_entity.id
_entity.type
_entity.pdbx_description
1 polymer ?
#
loop_
_entity_poly.entity_id
_entity_poly.type
_entity_poly.pdbx_seq_one_letter_code
_entity_poly.pdbx_strand_id
1 'polypeptide(L)'
;MEQAKLRAEPLGVADQVTFIHGDAAGYVPDEKVSVAACVGATWIGGGVVGTIELLGRSLRTGGIILIGEPYWRQLPPTEEVAKGCLAHSISDFLMLPDLLASFGHLGYDVVEMVLADQDGWDRYEAAKWLTMRRWLEANPGDDLAKDVRAKLTAEPERYAAYTREYLGWGVFALMPR
;
A
#
# COMPACT_ATOMS: atom_id res chain seq x y z
N MET A 1 -13.08 8.78 4.99
CA MET A 1 -14.34 8.13 4.55
C MET A 1 -15.19 9.00 3.62
N GLU A 2 -15.31 10.30 3.88
CA GLU A 2 -16.15 11.22 3.09
C GLU A 2 -15.81 11.28 1.59
N GLN A 3 -14.52 11.37 1.23
CA GLN A 3 -14.06 11.35 -0.16
C GLN A 3 -14.47 10.06 -0.93
N ALA A 4 -14.54 8.92 -0.24
CA ALA A 4 -14.94 7.66 -0.86
C ALA A 4 -16.43 7.66 -1.22
N LYS A 5 -17.28 8.21 -0.35
CA LYS A 5 -18.72 8.42 -0.62
C LYS A 5 -18.93 9.40 -1.77
N LEU A 6 -18.26 10.55 -1.74
CA LEU A 6 -18.29 11.56 -2.81
C LEU A 6 -17.79 11.02 -4.15
N ARG A 7 -16.93 9.99 -4.15
CA ARG A 7 -16.48 9.35 -5.38
C ARG A 7 -17.50 8.38 -5.97
N ALA A 8 -18.30 7.72 -5.15
CA ALA A 8 -19.27 6.71 -5.59
C ALA A 8 -20.50 7.32 -6.28
N GLU A 9 -20.96 8.48 -5.82
CA GLU A 9 -22.10 9.21 -6.38
C GLU A 9 -21.97 9.51 -7.89
N PRO A 10 -20.92 10.23 -8.37
CA PRO A 10 -20.79 10.54 -9.80
C PRO A 10 -20.49 9.31 -10.66
N LEU A 11 -20.06 8.20 -10.06
CA LEU A 11 -19.84 6.93 -10.75
C LEU A 11 -21.12 6.07 -10.82
N GLY A 12 -22.20 6.46 -10.13
CA GLY A 12 -23.47 5.74 -10.13
C GLY A 12 -23.42 4.37 -9.44
N VAL A 13 -22.52 4.19 -8.47
CA VAL A 13 -22.30 2.90 -7.77
C VAL A 13 -22.53 2.99 -6.26
N ALA A 14 -23.09 4.10 -5.77
CA ALA A 14 -23.27 4.35 -4.33
C ALA A 14 -24.16 3.32 -3.63
N ASP A 15 -25.00 2.60 -4.36
CA ASP A 15 -25.85 1.49 -3.88
C ASP A 15 -25.11 0.14 -3.85
N GLN A 16 -23.96 0.04 -4.50
CA GLN A 16 -23.14 -1.19 -4.62
C GLN A 16 -21.93 -1.19 -3.69
N VAL A 17 -21.55 -0.03 -3.13
CA VAL A 17 -20.39 0.09 -2.23
C VAL A 17 -20.80 0.70 -0.89
N THR A 18 -20.34 0.07 0.19
CA THR A 18 -20.52 0.60 1.55
C THR A 18 -19.17 0.97 2.14
N PHE A 19 -19.07 2.17 2.69
CA PHE A 19 -17.87 2.65 3.37
C PHE A 19 -18.14 2.78 4.88
N ILE A 20 -17.28 2.16 5.69
CA ILE A 20 -17.34 2.16 7.15
C ILE A 20 -16.08 2.83 7.68
N HIS A 21 -16.24 3.74 8.65
CA HIS A 21 -15.13 4.45 9.29
C HIS A 21 -14.91 3.79 10.64
N GLY A 22 -13.77 3.14 10.78
CA GLY A 22 -13.40 2.40 11.97
C GLY A 22 -12.04 1.76 11.79
N ASP A 23 -11.58 1.10 12.85
CA ASP A 23 -10.41 0.25 12.80
C ASP A 23 -10.75 -1.07 12.09
N ALA A 24 -9.93 -1.44 11.10
CA ALA A 24 -10.08 -2.68 10.36
C ALA A 24 -9.36 -3.86 11.04
N ALA A 25 -8.57 -3.62 12.09
CA ALA A 25 -7.92 -4.67 12.85
C ALA A 25 -8.96 -5.66 13.40
N GLY A 26 -8.81 -6.94 13.06
CA GLY A 26 -9.72 -8.00 13.49
C GLY A 26 -11.11 -7.99 12.82
N TYR A 27 -11.36 -7.10 11.86
CA TYR A 27 -12.65 -7.02 11.16
C TYR A 27 -12.94 -8.28 10.35
N VAL A 28 -14.12 -8.85 10.56
CA VAL A 28 -14.67 -9.97 9.76
C VAL A 28 -16.14 -9.67 9.51
N PRO A 29 -16.61 -9.60 8.25
CA PRO A 29 -18.00 -9.38 7.93
C PRO A 29 -18.84 -10.64 8.21
N ASP A 30 -20.14 -10.45 8.45
CA ASP A 30 -21.08 -11.56 8.63
C ASP A 30 -21.22 -12.41 7.36
N GLU A 31 -21.26 -11.75 6.20
CA GLU A 31 -21.34 -12.41 4.89
C GLU A 31 -19.94 -12.68 4.31
N LYS A 32 -19.74 -13.89 3.80
CA LYS A 32 -18.49 -14.27 3.14
C LYS A 32 -18.36 -13.59 1.78
N VAL A 33 -17.15 -13.14 1.48
CA VAL A 33 -16.83 -12.43 0.23
C VAL A 33 -16.12 -13.32 -0.78
N SER A 34 -16.30 -13.00 -2.06
CA SER A 34 -15.57 -13.63 -3.18
C SER A 34 -14.12 -13.17 -3.26
N VAL A 35 -13.86 -11.92 -2.85
CA VAL A 35 -12.54 -11.29 -2.85
C VAL A 35 -12.39 -10.54 -1.53
N ALA A 36 -11.31 -10.79 -0.80
CA ALA A 36 -10.94 -10.06 0.41
C ALA A 36 -9.60 -9.35 0.19
N ALA A 37 -9.53 -8.03 0.39
CA ALA A 37 -8.38 -7.24 -0.01
C ALA A 37 -7.81 -6.39 1.13
N CYS A 38 -6.48 -6.37 1.25
CA CYS A 38 -5.74 -5.39 2.03
C CYS A 38 -4.61 -4.84 1.15
N VAL A 39 -4.69 -3.56 0.78
CA VAL A 39 -3.81 -2.95 -0.22
C VAL A 39 -3.02 -1.82 0.43
N GLY A 40 -1.74 -2.08 0.73
CA GLY A 40 -0.85 -1.12 1.37
C GLY A 40 -1.20 -0.83 2.82
N ALA A 41 -1.76 -1.81 3.55
CA ALA A 41 -2.22 -1.65 4.93
C ALA A 41 -2.06 -2.91 5.81
N THR A 42 -1.15 -3.82 5.49
CA THR A 42 -1.03 -5.10 6.21
C THR A 42 -0.60 -4.97 7.68
N TRP A 43 -0.22 -3.78 8.14
CA TRP A 43 -0.03 -3.53 9.58
C TRP A 43 -1.30 -3.80 10.41
N ILE A 44 -2.51 -3.76 9.82
CA ILE A 44 -3.76 -4.09 10.52
C ILE A 44 -3.80 -5.56 11.01
N GLY A 45 -3.07 -6.45 10.35
CA GLY A 45 -2.90 -7.84 10.73
C GLY A 45 -1.54 -8.13 11.35
N GLY A 46 -0.77 -7.11 11.73
CA GLY A 46 0.61 -7.31 12.22
C GLY A 46 1.60 -7.76 11.15
N GLY A 47 1.34 -7.40 9.88
CA GLY A 47 2.15 -7.78 8.72
C GLY A 47 1.40 -8.69 7.75
N VAL A 48 2.10 -9.15 6.72
CA VAL A 48 1.54 -9.93 5.60
C VAL A 48 0.84 -11.19 6.08
N VAL A 49 1.50 -11.99 6.92
CA VAL A 49 0.99 -13.29 7.40
C VAL A 49 -0.34 -13.12 8.14
N GLY A 50 -0.37 -12.30 9.20
CA GLY A 50 -1.59 -12.12 9.98
C GLY A 50 -2.69 -11.40 9.21
N THR A 51 -2.35 -10.60 8.19
CA THR A 51 -3.36 -10.02 7.29
C THR A 51 -3.98 -11.08 6.39
N ILE A 52 -3.20 -12.00 5.82
CA ILE A 52 -3.72 -13.12 5.03
C ILE A 52 -4.66 -13.97 5.89
N GLU A 53 -4.27 -14.28 7.13
CA GLU A 53 -5.13 -15.01 8.08
C GLU A 53 -6.44 -14.27 8.37
N LEU A 54 -6.37 -12.96 8.61
CA LEU A 54 -7.53 -12.11 8.84
C LEU A 54 -8.49 -12.11 7.64
N LEU A 55 -7.96 -11.91 6.43
CA LEU A 55 -8.75 -11.89 5.21
C LEU A 55 -9.35 -13.27 4.89
N GLY A 56 -8.61 -14.35 5.15
CA GLY A 56 -9.07 -15.73 5.00
C GLY A 56 -10.32 -16.03 5.83
N ARG A 57 -10.48 -15.42 7.02
CA ARG A 57 -11.69 -15.53 7.85
C ARG A 57 -12.93 -14.92 7.21
N SER A 58 -12.77 -14.03 6.23
CA SER A 58 -13.87 -13.38 5.51
C SER A 58 -14.20 -14.06 4.18
N LEU A 59 -13.33 -14.95 3.71
CA LEU A 59 -13.36 -15.48 2.35
C LEU A 59 -14.29 -16.69 2.22
N ARG A 60 -15.03 -16.77 1.11
CA ARG A 60 -15.77 -17.99 0.72
C ARG A 60 -14.82 -19.04 0.11
N THR A 61 -15.26 -20.29 0.03
CA THR A 61 -14.53 -21.34 -0.69
C THR A 61 -14.30 -20.95 -2.15
N GLY A 62 -13.05 -21.07 -2.61
CA GLY A 62 -12.64 -20.67 -3.97
C GLY A 62 -12.56 -19.15 -4.18
N GLY A 63 -12.61 -18.35 -3.11
CA GLY A 63 -12.35 -16.91 -3.18
C GLY A 63 -10.87 -16.56 -3.34
N ILE A 64 -10.60 -15.28 -3.59
CA ILE A 64 -9.26 -14.73 -3.79
C ILE A 64 -8.93 -13.72 -2.68
N ILE A 65 -7.71 -13.78 -2.15
CA ILE A 65 -7.16 -12.73 -1.29
C ILE A 65 -6.30 -11.80 -2.16
N LEU A 66 -6.44 -10.49 -1.97
CA LEU A 66 -5.56 -9.48 -2.58
C LEU A 66 -4.69 -8.84 -1.51
N ILE A 67 -3.37 -8.95 -1.67
CA ILE A 67 -2.37 -8.33 -0.79
C ILE A 67 -1.58 -7.32 -1.61
N GLY A 68 -1.67 -6.03 -1.25
CA GLY A 68 -0.85 -4.97 -1.83
C GLY A 68 0.35 -4.67 -0.94
N GLU A 69 1.56 -4.98 -1.38
CA GLU A 69 2.76 -4.93 -0.54
C GLU A 69 3.99 -4.35 -1.26
N PRO A 70 4.86 -3.63 -0.54
CA PRO A 70 6.17 -3.26 -1.03
C PRO A 70 7.12 -4.48 -1.07
N TYR A 71 8.12 -4.39 -1.94
CA TYR A 71 9.24 -5.32 -2.02
C TYR A 71 10.49 -4.57 -2.51
N TRP A 72 11.68 -5.16 -2.39
CA TRP A 72 12.87 -4.58 -3.00
C TRP A 72 12.90 -4.89 -4.51
N ARG A 73 12.77 -3.86 -5.35
CA ARG A 73 13.02 -3.94 -6.80
C ARG A 73 14.49 -4.24 -7.06
N GLN A 74 15.35 -3.55 -6.33
CA GLN A 74 16.79 -3.81 -6.25
C GLN A 74 17.17 -3.82 -4.78
N LEU A 75 18.06 -4.73 -4.39
CA LEU A 75 18.53 -4.79 -3.01
C LEU A 75 19.29 -3.49 -2.69
N PRO A 76 18.87 -2.74 -1.65
CA PRO A 76 19.62 -1.57 -1.20
C PRO A 76 21.05 -1.98 -0.80
N PRO A 77 22.10 -1.27 -1.25
CA PRO A 77 23.48 -1.63 -0.92
C PRO A 77 23.83 -1.36 0.55
N THR A 78 23.08 -0.48 1.23
CA THR A 78 23.28 -0.15 2.65
C THR A 78 21.96 0.14 3.35
N GLU A 79 21.97 0.10 4.68
CA GLU A 79 20.82 0.44 5.53
C GLU A 79 20.39 1.91 5.35
N GLU A 80 21.33 2.81 5.03
CA GLU A 80 21.02 4.21 4.71
C GLU A 80 20.18 4.33 3.43
N VAL A 81 20.44 3.49 2.42
CA VAL A 81 19.61 3.46 1.21
C VAL A 81 18.21 2.91 1.51
N ALA A 82 18.11 1.89 2.35
CA ALA A 82 16.81 1.37 2.81
C ALA A 82 16.01 2.44 3.57
N LYS A 83 16.67 3.18 4.48
CA LYS A 83 16.07 4.33 5.18
C LYS A 83 15.69 5.47 4.24
N GLY A 84 16.47 5.69 3.19
CA GLY A 84 16.15 6.61 2.09
C GLY A 84 14.85 6.23 1.37
N CYS A 85 14.51 4.93 1.33
CA CYS A 85 13.23 4.41 0.83
C CYS A 85 12.09 4.46 1.85
N LEU A 86 12.33 5.03 3.03
CA LEU A 86 11.40 5.08 4.18
C LEU A 86 11.15 3.72 4.85
N ALA A 87 12.03 2.74 4.64
CA ALA A 87 12.08 1.53 5.46
C ALA A 87 12.83 1.79 6.78
N HIS A 88 12.67 0.92 7.77
CA HIS A 88 13.49 0.91 8.98
C HIS A 88 14.80 0.15 8.76
N SER A 89 14.76 -0.95 8.00
CA SER A 89 15.94 -1.72 7.61
C SER A 89 15.76 -2.42 6.25
N ILE A 90 16.86 -2.96 5.71
CA ILE A 90 16.83 -3.84 4.54
C ILE A 90 15.94 -5.06 4.79
N SER A 91 15.88 -5.58 6.02
CA SER A 91 15.10 -6.77 6.34
C SER A 91 13.58 -6.56 6.38
N ASP A 92 13.10 -5.32 6.32
CA ASP A 92 11.66 -5.03 6.32
C ASP A 92 10.97 -5.57 5.07
N PHE A 93 11.68 -5.60 3.94
CA PHE A 93 11.14 -6.08 2.67
C PHE A 93 11.98 -7.21 2.09
N LEU A 94 11.31 -8.06 1.32
CA LEU A 94 11.94 -9.15 0.58
C LEU A 94 12.18 -8.71 -0.87
N MET A 95 13.09 -9.40 -1.56
CA MET A 95 13.12 -9.35 -3.03
C MET A 95 11.84 -10.00 -3.58
N LEU A 96 11.40 -9.60 -4.78
CA LEU A 96 10.17 -10.14 -5.38
C LEU A 96 10.09 -11.68 -5.39
N PRO A 97 11.14 -12.44 -5.77
CA PRO A 97 11.07 -13.91 -5.74
C PRO A 97 10.83 -14.47 -4.33
N ASP A 98 11.45 -13.88 -3.32
CA ASP A 98 11.32 -14.32 -1.92
C ASP A 98 9.94 -13.96 -1.36
N LEU A 99 9.38 -12.81 -1.73
CA LEU A 99 8.01 -12.44 -1.39
C LEU A 99 7.01 -13.45 -1.98
N LEU A 100 7.15 -13.79 -3.27
CA LEU A 100 6.31 -14.78 -3.92
C LEU A 100 6.44 -16.17 -3.27
N ALA A 101 7.66 -16.59 -2.95
CA ALA A 101 7.91 -17.85 -2.24
C ALA A 101 7.26 -17.86 -0.84
N SER A 102 7.27 -16.73 -0.15
CA SER A 102 6.67 -16.60 1.18
C SER A 102 5.17 -16.94 1.18
N PHE A 103 4.41 -16.51 0.16
CA PHE A 103 3.00 -16.89 0.02
C PHE A 103 2.83 -18.40 -0.15
N GLY A 104 3.73 -19.03 -0.91
CA GLY A 104 3.77 -20.48 -1.10
C GLY A 104 4.02 -21.26 0.18
N HIS A 105 4.89 -20.75 1.07
CA HIS A 105 5.13 -21.34 2.39
C HIS A 105 3.93 -21.19 3.33
N LEU A 106 3.06 -20.20 3.10
CA LEU A 106 1.80 -20.02 3.82
C LEU A 106 0.65 -20.89 3.26
N GLY A 107 0.91 -21.71 2.24
CA GLY A 107 -0.11 -22.58 1.63
C GLY A 107 -1.01 -21.87 0.62
N TYR A 108 -0.55 -20.77 0.04
CA TYR A 108 -1.28 -20.04 -1.00
C TYR A 108 -0.56 -20.15 -2.34
N ASP A 109 -1.35 -20.25 -3.41
CA ASP A 109 -0.88 -20.07 -4.77
C ASP A 109 -1.06 -18.61 -5.19
N VAL A 110 -0.01 -18.03 -5.77
CA VAL A 110 -0.10 -16.72 -6.43
C VAL A 110 -0.67 -16.94 -7.83
N VAL A 111 -1.91 -16.49 -8.04
CA VAL A 111 -2.65 -16.71 -9.30
C VAL A 111 -2.65 -15.50 -10.22
N GLU A 112 -2.27 -14.32 -9.69
CA GLU A 112 -2.01 -13.12 -10.48
C GLU A 112 -1.14 -12.12 -9.70
N MET A 113 -0.45 -11.21 -10.39
CA MET A 113 0.15 -10.02 -9.81
C MET A 113 0.15 -8.81 -10.76
N VAL A 114 -0.15 -7.63 -10.22
CA VAL A 114 0.03 -6.35 -10.91
C VAL A 114 1.05 -5.51 -10.15
N LEU A 115 2.19 -5.24 -10.79
CA LEU A 115 3.31 -4.54 -10.19
C LEU A 115 3.33 -3.08 -10.65
N ALA A 116 3.67 -2.18 -9.73
CA ALA A 116 3.98 -0.80 -10.06
C ALA A 116 5.33 -0.75 -10.80
N ASP A 117 5.34 -0.03 -11.92
CA ASP A 117 6.57 0.45 -12.52
C ASP A 117 6.99 1.79 -11.91
N GLN A 118 8.08 2.35 -12.42
CA GLN A 118 8.58 3.64 -11.94
C GLN A 118 7.59 4.77 -12.24
N ASP A 119 6.87 4.73 -13.37
CA ASP A 119 5.86 5.73 -13.72
C ASP A 119 4.65 5.68 -12.78
N GLY A 120 4.25 4.48 -12.33
CA GLY A 120 3.25 4.27 -11.29
C GLY A 120 3.66 4.91 -9.96
N TRP A 121 4.93 4.74 -9.57
CA TRP A 121 5.52 5.44 -8.42
C TRP A 121 5.58 6.95 -8.62
N ASP A 122 5.98 7.43 -9.80
CA ASP A 122 6.07 8.86 -10.14
C ASP A 122 4.69 9.51 -9.93
N ARG A 123 3.62 8.88 -10.41
CA ARG A 123 2.24 9.37 -10.23
C ARG A 123 1.82 9.44 -8.76
N TYR A 124 2.22 8.47 -7.96
CA TYR A 124 1.88 8.44 -6.53
C TYR A 124 2.64 9.52 -5.74
N GLU A 125 3.96 9.63 -5.94
CA GLU A 125 4.80 10.56 -5.17
C GLU A 125 4.67 12.01 -5.67
N ALA A 126 4.73 12.24 -6.99
CA ALA A 126 4.72 13.60 -7.54
C ALA A 126 3.39 14.33 -7.32
N ALA A 127 2.27 13.59 -7.24
CA ALA A 127 0.96 14.17 -6.92
C ALA A 127 0.94 14.82 -5.52
N LYS A 128 1.72 14.30 -4.56
CA LYS A 128 1.86 14.88 -3.22
C LYS A 128 2.54 16.24 -3.29
N TRP A 129 3.52 16.41 -4.17
CA TRP A 129 4.31 17.65 -4.25
C TRP A 129 3.47 18.86 -4.66
N LEU A 130 2.63 18.70 -5.69
CA LEU A 130 1.71 19.77 -6.11
C LEU A 130 0.68 20.07 -5.01
N THR A 131 0.20 19.04 -4.33
CA THR A 131 -0.73 19.18 -3.20
C THR A 131 -0.09 19.98 -2.07
N MET A 132 1.13 19.63 -1.65
CA MET A 132 1.89 20.35 -0.64
C MET A 132 2.16 21.81 -1.05
N ARG A 133 2.50 22.06 -2.33
CA ARG A 133 2.75 23.42 -2.82
C ARG A 133 1.53 24.31 -2.67
N ARG A 134 0.38 23.85 -3.14
CA ARG A 134 -0.90 24.59 -3.07
C ARG A 134 -1.38 24.75 -1.65
N TRP A 135 -1.22 23.71 -0.82
CA TRP A 135 -1.58 23.78 0.59
C TRP A 135 -0.77 24.86 1.33
N LEU A 136 0.53 24.99 1.05
CA LEU A 136 1.36 26.04 1.66
C LEU A 136 1.01 27.46 1.20
N GLU A 137 0.53 27.62 -0.05
CA GLU A 137 0.03 28.92 -0.51
C GLU A 137 -1.25 29.32 0.24
N ALA A 138 -2.13 28.35 0.52
CA ALA A 138 -3.37 28.58 1.24
C ALA A 138 -3.20 28.69 2.76
N ASN A 139 -2.15 28.08 3.33
CA ASN A 139 -1.96 27.94 4.78
C ASN A 139 -0.57 28.44 5.24
N PRO A 140 -0.18 29.70 4.97
CA PRO A 140 1.17 30.18 5.25
C PRO A 140 1.51 30.34 6.75
N GLY A 141 0.49 30.47 7.61
CA GLY A 141 0.65 30.65 9.06
C GLY A 141 0.34 29.40 9.88
N ASP A 142 0.11 28.26 9.24
CA ASP A 142 -0.16 26.99 9.92
C ASP A 142 1.09 26.44 10.61
N ASP A 143 0.93 25.80 11.76
CA ASP A 143 2.03 25.25 12.54
C ASP A 143 2.86 24.21 11.75
N LEU A 144 2.22 23.49 10.83
CA LEU A 144 2.87 22.49 9.97
C LEU A 144 3.54 23.09 8.73
N ALA A 145 3.38 24.39 8.46
CA ALA A 145 3.88 25.00 7.23
C ALA A 145 5.40 24.83 7.05
N LYS A 146 6.16 24.91 8.15
CA LYS A 146 7.62 24.71 8.11
C LYS A 146 7.99 23.26 7.73
N ASP A 147 7.29 22.29 8.30
CA ASP A 147 7.57 20.86 8.06
C ASP A 147 7.16 20.46 6.65
N VAL A 148 5.99 20.90 6.17
CA VAL A 148 5.53 20.66 4.80
C VAL A 148 6.46 21.34 3.80
N ARG A 149 7.01 22.52 4.13
CA ARG A 149 8.01 23.19 3.30
C ARG A 149 9.31 22.40 3.20
N ALA A 150 9.85 21.95 4.33
CA ALA A 150 11.05 21.13 4.36
C ALA A 150 10.86 19.83 3.57
N LYS A 151 9.72 19.15 3.75
CA LYS A 151 9.36 17.96 2.96
C LYS A 151 9.31 18.27 1.46
N LEU A 152 8.57 19.29 1.03
CA LEU A 152 8.48 19.58 -0.41
C LEU A 152 9.85 19.88 -1.04
N THR A 153 10.76 20.49 -0.29
CA THR A 153 12.12 20.76 -0.76
C THR A 153 12.95 19.49 -0.95
N ALA A 154 12.87 18.53 -0.01
CA ALA A 154 13.73 17.35 -0.02
C ALA A 154 13.14 16.13 -0.76
N GLU A 155 11.81 16.00 -0.80
CA GLU A 155 11.14 14.79 -1.28
C GLU A 155 11.43 14.44 -2.75
N PRO A 156 11.48 15.38 -3.72
CA PRO A 156 11.78 15.03 -5.10
C PRO A 156 13.17 14.38 -5.29
N GLU A 157 14.19 14.92 -4.62
CA GLU A 157 15.55 14.38 -4.67
C GLU A 157 15.63 13.03 -3.95
N ARG A 158 15.07 12.93 -2.73
CA ARG A 158 15.02 11.67 -1.97
C ARG A 158 14.32 10.58 -2.77
N TYR A 159 13.16 10.88 -3.35
CA TYR A 159 12.39 9.93 -4.14
C TYR A 159 13.20 9.40 -5.33
N ALA A 160 13.79 10.31 -6.12
CA ALA A 160 14.56 9.96 -7.30
C ALA A 160 15.84 9.17 -6.97
N ALA A 161 16.50 9.49 -5.85
CA ALA A 161 17.72 8.83 -5.40
C ALA A 161 17.47 7.43 -4.80
N TYR A 162 16.31 7.22 -4.17
CA TYR A 162 16.06 6.03 -3.37
C TYR A 162 14.82 5.25 -3.81
N THR A 163 13.62 5.71 -3.44
CA THR A 163 12.37 4.97 -3.64
C THR A 163 12.19 4.56 -5.11
N ARG A 164 12.44 5.47 -6.05
CA ARG A 164 12.27 5.23 -7.50
C ARG A 164 13.14 4.08 -8.01
N GLU A 165 14.32 3.87 -7.42
CA GLU A 165 15.27 2.85 -7.87
C GLU A 165 15.15 1.52 -7.11
N TYR A 166 14.98 1.58 -5.80
CA TYR A 166 15.09 0.38 -4.96
C TYR A 166 13.75 -0.21 -4.55
N LEU A 167 12.68 0.59 -4.46
CA LEU A 167 11.41 0.13 -3.92
C LEU A 167 10.42 -0.29 -5.02
N GLY A 168 10.02 -1.55 -4.99
CA GLY A 168 8.91 -2.09 -5.75
C GLY A 168 7.62 -2.09 -4.93
N TRP A 169 6.49 -2.17 -5.62
CA TRP A 169 5.18 -2.36 -5.00
C TRP A 169 4.29 -3.16 -5.94
N GLY A 170 3.41 -4.00 -5.42
CA GLY A 170 2.47 -4.73 -6.25
C GLY A 170 1.27 -5.24 -5.48
N VAL A 171 0.24 -5.62 -6.22
CA VAL A 171 -0.91 -6.38 -5.71
C VAL A 171 -0.78 -7.82 -6.17
N PHE A 172 -0.83 -8.74 -5.22
CA PHE A 172 -0.72 -10.18 -5.42
C PHE A 172 -2.07 -10.84 -5.13
N ALA A 173 -2.57 -11.62 -6.08
CA ALA A 173 -3.80 -12.40 -5.94
C ALA A 173 -3.45 -13.81 -5.48
N LEU A 174 -4.03 -14.21 -4.34
CA LEU A 174 -3.71 -15.44 -3.63
C LEU A 174 -4.95 -16.34 -3.52
N MET A 175 -4.78 -17.63 -3.78
CA MET A 175 -5.79 -18.65 -3.53
C MET A 175 -5.23 -19.71 -2.56
N PRO A 176 -5.99 -20.11 -1.52
CA PRO A 176 -5.59 -21.24 -0.67
C PRO A 176 -5.46 -22.52 -1.50
N ARG A 177 -4.46 -23.36 -1.19
CA ARG A 177 -4.30 -24.72 -1.74
C ARG A 177 -5.30 -25.71 -1.16
#